data_AF-A0A2V9XLX3-F1
#
_entry.id   AF-A0A2V9XLX3-F1
#
_cell.length_a   1.000
_cell.length_b   1.000
_cell.length_c   1.000
_cell.angle_alpha   90.00
_cell.angle_beta   90.00
_cell.angle_gamma   90.00
#
_symmetry.space_group_name_H-M   'P 1'
#
loop_
_entity.id
_entity.type
_entity.pdbx_description
1 polymer ?
#
loop_
_entity_poly.entity_id
_entity_poly.type
_entity_poly.pdbx_seq_one_letter_code
_entity_poly.pdbx_strand_id
1 'polypeptide(L)'
;MYWGSRYSRTAPVDSGYGPNVHSQATRFDRALGAGLELVVGCDIVIAAESATFGMPEIEIGIPSVIEAALMVNLIGALRTKEFLLTGDRWDASRAERYGLINYAVPLPELLPKAKVVCQRIGQHSRTTVALQKDLVNRWMTTDLETAIEYGVNALGIAFTTGDPQEAMQAFLEKRAPRFSWQEQS
;
A
#
# COMPACT_ATOMS: atom_id res chain seq x y z
N MET A 1 15.98 -14.44 22.38
CA MET A 1 14.74 -14.92 21.73
C MET A 1 15.06 -15.21 20.27
N TYR A 2 15.16 -16.49 19.92
CA TYR A 2 15.35 -16.95 18.54
C TYR A 2 14.00 -16.95 17.83
N TRP A 3 13.86 -16.26 16.70
CA TRP A 3 12.88 -16.63 15.69
C TRP A 3 13.42 -16.34 14.29
N GLY A 4 13.60 -17.42 13.53
CA GLY A 4 14.25 -17.42 12.22
C GLY A 4 13.36 -16.84 11.14
N SER A 5 13.77 -15.68 10.62
CA SER A 5 13.36 -15.19 9.31
C SER A 5 13.97 -16.10 8.24
N ARG A 6 13.16 -16.94 7.60
CA ARG A 6 13.56 -17.54 6.31
C ARG A 6 13.07 -16.63 5.19
N TYR A 7 14.03 -15.93 4.60
CA TYR A 7 14.04 -15.40 3.24
C TYR A 7 12.95 -14.38 2.85
N SER A 8 13.23 -13.10 3.10
CA SER A 8 12.87 -12.03 2.15
C SER A 8 13.83 -12.11 0.95
N ARG A 9 13.41 -12.72 -0.16
CA ARG A 9 14.07 -12.46 -1.45
C ARG A 9 13.38 -11.27 -2.10
N THR A 10 13.92 -10.08 -1.86
CA THR A 10 13.77 -8.97 -2.80
C THR A 10 14.56 -9.34 -4.06
N ALA A 11 13.94 -9.28 -5.23
CA ALA A 11 14.68 -9.34 -6.48
C ALA A 11 15.45 -8.01 -6.63
N PRO A 12 16.75 -8.01 -6.95
CA PRO A 12 17.47 -6.77 -7.23
C PRO A 12 17.02 -6.25 -8.61
N VAL A 13 16.58 -5.00 -8.66
CA VAL A 13 16.51 -4.24 -9.91
C VAL A 13 17.44 -3.05 -9.72
N ASP A 14 18.46 -3.01 -10.59
CA ASP A 14 19.62 -2.14 -10.48
C ASP A 14 19.30 -0.68 -10.87
N SER A 15 20.05 0.20 -10.23
CA SER A 15 20.32 1.64 -10.41
C SER A 15 19.42 2.56 -11.28
N GLY A 16 19.05 3.73 -10.71
CA GLY A 16 18.70 4.93 -11.48
C GLY A 16 17.81 5.93 -10.75
N TYR A 17 18.36 7.08 -10.35
CA TYR A 17 17.68 8.21 -9.70
C TYR A 17 16.32 8.58 -10.35
N GLY A 18 15.25 8.60 -9.56
CA GLY A 18 13.91 9.10 -9.90
C GLY A 18 12.90 8.75 -8.79
N PRO A 19 11.83 9.54 -8.56
CA PRO A 19 11.00 9.44 -7.35
C PRO A 19 10.47 8.02 -7.16
N ASN A 20 10.63 7.54 -5.93
CA ASN A 20 10.37 6.17 -5.48
C ASN A 20 8.92 5.75 -5.71
N VAL A 21 8.63 5.13 -6.86
CA VAL A 21 7.36 4.43 -7.11
C VAL A 21 7.57 2.96 -6.75
N HIS A 22 7.75 2.70 -5.46
CA HIS A 22 7.76 1.35 -4.93
C HIS A 22 6.33 1.00 -4.49
N SER A 23 5.60 0.26 -5.33
CA SER A 23 4.47 -0.53 -4.85
C SER A 23 5.05 -1.84 -4.30
N GLN A 24 5.17 -1.95 -2.97
CA GLN A 24 5.66 -3.18 -2.34
C GLN A 24 4.48 -4.13 -2.12
N ALA A 25 4.44 -5.23 -2.86
CA ALA A 25 3.56 -6.36 -2.57
C ALA A 25 4.38 -7.40 -1.78
N THR A 26 4.19 -7.45 -0.47
CA THR A 26 4.98 -8.32 0.43
C THR A 26 4.18 -9.53 0.85
N ARG A 27 4.79 -10.73 0.74
CA ARG A 27 4.21 -11.98 1.23
C ARG A 27 4.41 -12.10 2.73
N PHE A 28 3.32 -12.08 3.49
CA PHE A 28 3.32 -12.38 4.93
C PHE A 28 2.56 -13.68 5.18
N ASP A 29 3.26 -14.75 5.57
CA ASP A 29 2.60 -15.97 6.05
C ASP A 29 2.11 -15.78 7.51
N ARG A 30 2.76 -14.89 8.28
CA ARG A 30 2.30 -14.34 9.58
C ARG A 30 2.87 -12.94 9.77
N ALA A 31 2.06 -11.99 10.21
CA ALA A 31 2.48 -10.62 10.53
C ALA A 31 2.14 -10.32 12.00
N LEU A 32 3.11 -10.53 12.89
CA LEU A 32 2.98 -10.30 14.33
C LEU A 32 3.96 -9.22 14.76
N GLY A 33 3.50 -8.30 15.61
CA GLY A 33 4.30 -7.17 16.12
C GLY A 33 4.92 -6.34 14.99
N ALA A 34 6.25 -6.18 14.98
CA ALA A 34 6.97 -5.45 13.92
C ALA A 34 6.70 -5.97 12.49
N GLY A 35 6.28 -7.23 12.33
CA GLY A 35 5.83 -7.74 11.03
C GLY A 35 4.54 -7.09 10.53
N LEU A 36 3.64 -6.73 11.45
CA LEU A 36 2.41 -5.97 11.16
C LEU A 36 2.71 -4.49 10.93
N GLU A 37 3.75 -3.93 11.56
CA GLU A 37 4.21 -2.56 11.27
C GLU A 37 4.57 -2.37 9.78
N LEU A 38 5.27 -3.35 9.19
CA LEU A 38 5.57 -3.35 7.76
C LEU A 38 4.31 -3.47 6.89
N VAL A 39 3.31 -4.22 7.34
CA VAL A 39 2.03 -4.38 6.63
C VAL A 39 1.28 -3.05 6.59
N VAL A 40 1.11 -2.38 7.72
CA VAL A 40 0.35 -1.12 7.79
C VAL A 40 1.04 0.05 7.09
N GLY A 41 2.35 -0.05 6.85
CA GLY A 41 3.11 0.92 6.05
C GLY A 41 3.05 0.69 4.53
N CYS A 42 2.47 -0.41 4.06
CA CYS A 42 2.30 -0.68 2.63
C CYS A 42 1.08 0.07 2.05
N ASP A 43 1.15 0.52 0.80
CA ASP A 43 0.01 1.13 0.12
C ASP A 43 -1.09 0.13 -0.23
N ILE A 44 -0.69 -1.12 -0.55
CA ILE A 44 -1.58 -2.21 -0.93
C ILE A 44 -1.07 -3.50 -0.31
N VAL A 45 -1.94 -4.18 0.44
CA VAL A 45 -1.64 -5.46 1.09
C VAL A 45 -2.51 -6.55 0.49
N ILE A 46 -1.85 -7.60 0.00
CA ILE A 46 -2.48 -8.84 -0.44
C ILE A 46 -1.87 -9.95 0.42
N ALA A 47 -2.72 -10.73 1.08
CA ALA A 47 -2.29 -11.81 1.96
C ALA A 47 -2.86 -13.16 1.54
N ALA A 48 -2.16 -14.24 1.90
CA ALA A 48 -2.73 -15.57 1.79
C ALA A 48 -3.87 -15.73 2.82
N GLU A 49 -4.91 -16.50 2.51
CA GLU A 49 -6.01 -16.81 3.44
C GLU A 49 -5.52 -17.41 4.77
N SER A 50 -4.39 -18.14 4.73
CA SER A 50 -3.75 -18.72 5.92
C SER A 50 -2.99 -17.71 6.79
N ALA A 51 -2.88 -16.45 6.37
CA ALA A 51 -2.14 -15.43 7.10
C ALA A 51 -2.87 -15.00 8.38
N THR A 52 -2.08 -14.67 9.40
CA THR A 52 -2.57 -14.17 10.69
C THR A 52 -1.90 -12.86 11.06
N PHE A 53 -2.69 -11.92 11.58
CA PHE A 53 -2.28 -10.56 11.98
C PHE A 53 -2.52 -10.37 13.48
N GLY A 54 -1.58 -9.78 14.21
CA GLY A 54 -1.73 -9.60 15.66
C GLY A 54 -0.68 -8.70 16.31
N MET A 55 -1.05 -8.13 17.45
CA MET A 55 -0.22 -7.28 18.32
C MET A 55 -0.16 -7.89 19.73
N PRO A 56 0.69 -8.90 19.97
CA PRO A 56 0.77 -9.55 21.28
C PRO A 56 1.59 -8.74 22.31
N GLU A 57 2.05 -7.53 22.00
CA GLU A 57 2.84 -6.68 22.91
C GLU A 57 2.11 -6.43 24.24
N ILE A 58 0.78 -6.32 24.20
CA ILE A 58 -0.03 -6.11 25.40
C ILE A 58 0.06 -7.29 26.38
N GLU A 59 0.28 -8.52 25.90
CA GLU A 59 0.43 -9.72 26.74
C GLU A 59 1.67 -9.66 27.63
N ILE A 60 2.67 -8.87 27.24
CA ILE A 60 3.91 -8.64 27.99
C ILE A 60 3.98 -7.24 28.62
N GLY A 61 2.86 -6.51 28.63
CA GLY A 61 2.75 -5.19 29.26
C GLY A 61 3.40 -4.04 28.48
N ILE A 62 3.58 -4.20 27.16
CA ILE A 62 4.15 -3.17 26.29
C ILE A 62 3.03 -2.59 25.41
N PRO A 63 2.88 -1.26 25.33
CA PRO A 63 1.94 -0.66 24.39
C PRO A 63 2.48 -0.73 22.95
N SER A 64 1.60 -1.05 22.00
CA SER A 64 1.82 -0.84 20.56
C SER A 64 1.92 0.65 20.25
N VAL A 65 2.80 1.06 19.33
CA VAL A 65 3.20 2.46 19.17
C VAL A 65 2.96 3.02 17.78
N ILE A 66 3.77 2.64 16.79
CA ILE A 66 3.81 3.29 15.48
C ILE A 66 2.63 2.82 14.66
N GLU A 67 2.50 1.51 14.54
CA GLU A 67 1.44 0.82 13.82
C GLU A 67 0.07 1.05 14.45
N ALA A 68 -0.02 1.11 15.77
CA ALA A 68 -1.27 1.43 16.47
C ALA A 68 -1.83 2.79 16.06
N ALA A 69 -0.96 3.80 15.88
CA ALA A 69 -1.36 5.13 15.43
C ALA A 69 -1.89 5.11 13.99
N LEU A 70 -1.24 4.34 13.10
CA LEU A 70 -1.65 4.21 11.70
C LEU A 70 -2.97 3.45 11.55
N MET A 71 -3.17 2.39 12.34
CA MET A 71 -4.36 1.53 12.26
C MET A 71 -5.67 2.29 12.51
N VAL A 72 -5.66 3.35 13.32
CA VAL A 72 -6.87 4.16 13.57
C VAL A 72 -7.46 4.72 12.27
N ASN A 73 -6.61 5.14 11.33
CA ASN A 73 -7.06 5.64 10.02
C ASN A 73 -7.43 4.52 9.04
N LEU A 74 -6.93 3.30 9.27
CA LEU A 74 -7.20 2.15 8.39
C LEU A 74 -8.51 1.43 8.75
N ILE A 75 -8.70 1.10 10.04
CA ILE A 75 -9.82 0.25 10.50
C ILE A 75 -10.75 0.95 11.49
N GLY A 76 -10.47 2.22 11.82
CA GLY A 76 -11.26 3.03 12.74
C GLY A 76 -10.93 2.77 14.21
N ALA A 77 -11.16 3.80 15.04
CA ALA A 77 -10.74 3.81 16.44
C ALA A 77 -11.29 2.65 17.29
N LEU A 78 -12.54 2.22 17.07
CA LEU A 78 -13.15 1.14 17.87
C LEU A 78 -12.50 -0.21 17.58
N ARG A 79 -12.23 -0.51 16.31
CA ARG A 79 -11.61 -1.78 15.91
C ARG A 79 -10.14 -1.81 16.27
N THR A 80 -9.43 -0.69 16.13
CA THR A 80 -8.05 -0.57 16.61
C THR A 80 -7.97 -0.83 18.12
N LYS A 81 -8.88 -0.24 18.91
CA LYS A 81 -8.93 -0.49 20.36
C LYS A 81 -9.23 -1.95 20.67
N GLU A 82 -10.24 -2.56 20.03
CA GLU A 82 -10.54 -3.98 20.22
C GLU A 82 -9.31 -4.86 19.93
N PHE A 83 -8.68 -4.66 18.77
CA PHE A 83 -7.52 -5.44 18.33
C PHE A 83 -6.33 -5.31 19.29
N LEU A 84 -5.97 -4.08 19.69
CA LEU A 84 -4.82 -3.82 20.54
C LEU A 84 -5.05 -4.17 22.01
N LEU A 85 -6.26 -3.95 22.53
CA LEU A 85 -6.57 -4.17 23.95
C LEU A 85 -6.84 -5.64 24.28
N THR A 86 -7.29 -6.43 23.30
CA THR A 86 -7.48 -7.88 23.49
C THR A 86 -6.20 -8.67 23.22
N GLY A 87 -5.30 -8.16 22.37
CA GLY A 87 -4.17 -8.94 21.86
C GLY A 87 -4.57 -10.03 20.87
N ASP A 88 -5.85 -10.07 20.47
CA ASP A 88 -6.38 -11.12 19.60
C ASP A 88 -5.71 -11.11 18.23
N ARG A 89 -5.60 -12.31 17.65
CA ARG A 89 -5.13 -12.48 16.27
C ARG A 89 -6.32 -12.49 15.32
N TRP A 90 -6.16 -11.78 14.21
CA TRP A 90 -7.11 -11.80 13.11
C TRP A 90 -6.59 -12.69 11.99
N ASP A 91 -7.48 -13.50 11.42
CA ASP A 91 -7.20 -14.16 10.14
C ASP A 91 -7.28 -13.16 8.98
N ALA A 92 -6.83 -13.58 7.81
CA ALA A 92 -6.83 -12.73 6.62
C ALA A 92 -8.23 -12.29 6.18
N SER A 93 -9.25 -13.15 6.34
CA SER A 93 -10.63 -12.80 5.97
C SER A 93 -11.19 -11.67 6.85
N ARG A 94 -10.95 -11.73 8.16
CA ARG A 94 -11.32 -10.68 9.11
C ARG A 94 -10.54 -9.40 8.84
N ALA A 95 -9.23 -9.51 8.57
CA ALA A 95 -8.38 -8.37 8.24
C ALA A 95 -8.86 -7.65 6.97
N GLU A 96 -9.21 -8.40 5.91
CA GLU A 96 -9.76 -7.83 4.67
C GLU A 96 -11.11 -7.15 4.90
N ARG A 97 -12.01 -7.83 5.63
CA ARG A 97 -13.36 -7.31 5.93
C ARG A 97 -13.34 -5.97 6.65
N TYR A 98 -12.36 -5.75 7.53
CA TYR A 98 -12.23 -4.51 8.28
C TYR A 98 -11.30 -3.48 7.63
N GLY A 99 -10.72 -3.78 6.46
CA GLY A 99 -9.86 -2.84 5.73
C GLY A 99 -8.43 -2.76 6.24
N LEU A 100 -7.98 -3.71 7.07
CA LEU A 100 -6.57 -3.81 7.48
C LEU A 100 -5.68 -4.23 6.30
N ILE A 101 -6.22 -5.04 5.39
CA ILE A 101 -5.59 -5.46 4.14
C ILE A 101 -6.58 -5.30 2.98
N ASN A 102 -6.09 -5.26 1.74
CA ASN A 102 -6.94 -5.07 0.57
C ASN A 102 -7.54 -6.39 0.03
N TYR A 103 -6.81 -7.50 0.15
CA TYR A 103 -7.24 -8.79 -0.40
C TYR A 103 -6.70 -9.96 0.42
N ALA A 104 -7.56 -10.92 0.78
CA ALA A 104 -7.17 -12.27 1.18
C ALA A 104 -7.43 -13.22 0.01
N VAL A 105 -6.43 -14.01 -0.37
CA VAL A 105 -6.54 -14.96 -1.50
C VAL A 105 -5.92 -16.31 -1.17
N PRO A 106 -6.32 -17.42 -1.83
CA PRO A 106 -5.64 -18.70 -1.69
C PRO A 106 -4.13 -18.55 -1.96
N LEU A 107 -3.29 -19.29 -1.22
CA LEU A 107 -1.82 -19.17 -1.34
C LEU A 107 -1.30 -19.29 -2.79
N PRO A 108 -1.80 -20.21 -3.65
CA PRO A 108 -1.38 -20.28 -5.05
C PRO A 108 -1.71 -19.03 -5.88
N GLU A 109 -2.71 -18.25 -5.46
CA GLU A 109 -3.19 -17.05 -6.16
C GLU A 109 -2.53 -15.76 -5.66
N LEU A 110 -1.76 -15.81 -4.57
CA LEU A 110 -1.12 -14.64 -3.97
C LEU A 110 -0.26 -13.85 -4.97
N LEU A 111 0.71 -14.51 -5.60
CA LEU A 111 1.58 -13.87 -6.59
C LEU A 111 0.84 -13.47 -7.88
N PRO A 112 -0.04 -14.32 -8.46
CA PRO A 112 -0.89 -13.91 -9.57
C PRO A 112 -1.70 -12.65 -9.27
N LYS A 113 -2.36 -12.56 -8.11
CA LYS A 113 -3.14 -11.40 -7.69
C LYS A 113 -2.27 -10.14 -7.56
N ALA A 114 -1.11 -10.27 -6.92
CA ALA A 114 -0.15 -9.17 -6.81
C ALA A 114 0.30 -8.66 -8.18
N LYS A 115 0.64 -9.56 -9.12
CA LYS A 115 1.02 -9.19 -10.48
C LYS A 115 -0.10 -8.46 -11.21
N VAL A 116 -1.35 -8.90 -11.08
CA VAL A 116 -2.51 -8.22 -11.68
C VAL A 116 -2.64 -6.80 -11.15
N VAL A 117 -2.49 -6.60 -9.84
CA VAL A 117 -2.55 -5.25 -9.24
C VAL A 117 -1.39 -4.38 -9.73
N CYS A 118 -0.16 -4.89 -9.70
CA CYS A 118 1.01 -4.15 -10.19
C CYS A 118 0.90 -3.81 -11.69
N GLN A 119 0.39 -4.72 -12.52
CA GLN A 119 0.17 -4.47 -13.94
C GLN A 119 -0.84 -3.35 -14.17
N ARG A 120 -1.94 -3.32 -13.41
CA ARG A 120 -2.92 -2.23 -13.49
C ARG A 120 -2.31 -0.88 -13.10
N ILE A 121 -1.51 -0.83 -12.03
CA ILE A 121 -0.81 0.39 -11.62
C ILE A 121 0.20 0.83 -12.69
N GLY A 122 0.94 -0.13 -13.27
CA GLY A 122 1.94 0.10 -14.31
C GLY A 122 1.36 0.56 -15.66
N GLN A 123 0.04 0.54 -15.84
CA GLN A 123 -0.63 1.10 -17.02
C GLN A 123 -0.84 2.63 -16.92
N HIS A 124 -0.52 3.26 -15.79
CA HIS A 124 -0.70 4.68 -15.57
C HIS A 124 0.62 5.45 -15.65
N SER A 125 0.54 6.79 -15.78
CA SER A 125 1.73 7.65 -15.67
C SER A 125 2.39 7.45 -14.31
N ARG A 126 3.71 7.20 -14.32
CA ARG A 126 4.53 7.09 -13.11
C ARG A 126 4.40 8.34 -12.23
N THR A 127 4.38 9.52 -12.86
CA THR A 127 4.24 10.79 -12.15
C THR A 127 2.86 10.92 -11.52
N THR A 128 1.80 10.58 -12.25
CA THR A 128 0.42 10.59 -11.71
C THR A 128 0.28 9.64 -10.52
N VAL A 129 0.81 8.41 -10.60
CA VAL A 129 0.77 7.45 -9.50
C VAL A 129 1.52 7.99 -8.27
N ALA A 130 2.71 8.57 -8.47
CA ALA A 130 3.50 9.15 -7.38
C ALA A 130 2.78 10.31 -6.70
N LEU A 131 2.22 11.24 -7.49
CA LEU A 131 1.46 12.39 -7.00
C LEU A 131 0.22 11.93 -6.23
N GLN A 132 -0.53 10.97 -6.76
CA GLN A 132 -1.74 10.47 -6.11
C GLN A 132 -1.43 9.79 -4.76
N LYS A 133 -0.35 9.01 -4.69
CA LYS A 133 0.11 8.39 -3.44
C LYS A 133 0.49 9.45 -2.40
N ASP A 134 1.26 10.47 -2.79
CA ASP A 134 1.66 11.56 -1.89
C ASP A 134 0.45 12.34 -1.36
N LEU A 135 -0.52 12.64 -2.25
CA LEU A 135 -1.75 13.31 -1.86
C LEU A 135 -2.52 12.54 -0.79
N VAL A 136 -2.76 11.24 -0.99
CA VAL A 136 -3.47 10.41 -0.02
C VAL A 136 -2.77 10.43 1.33
N ASN A 137 -1.44 10.30 1.34
CA ASN A 137 -0.66 10.34 2.57
C ASN A 137 -0.79 11.66 3.32
N ARG A 138 -0.78 12.79 2.61
CA ARG A 138 -0.96 14.12 3.21
C ARG A 138 -2.37 14.31 3.74
N TRP A 139 -3.38 13.95 2.95
CA TRP A 139 -4.79 14.10 3.30
C TRP A 139 -5.17 13.39 4.60
N MET A 140 -4.48 12.31 4.96
CA MET A 140 -4.69 11.63 6.25
C MET A 140 -4.30 12.45 7.47
N THR A 141 -3.54 13.53 7.30
CA THR A 141 -2.94 14.31 8.40
C THR A 141 -3.22 15.81 8.34
N THR A 142 -4.04 16.26 7.40
CA THR A 142 -4.29 17.69 7.14
C THR A 142 -5.78 18.00 7.20
N ASP A 143 -6.12 19.26 7.45
CA ASP A 143 -7.49 19.74 7.31
C ASP A 143 -7.93 19.78 5.84
N LEU A 144 -9.25 19.93 5.63
CA LEU A 144 -9.86 19.85 4.30
C LEU A 144 -9.39 20.96 3.36
N GLU A 145 -9.20 22.18 3.86
CA GLU A 145 -8.80 23.33 3.04
C GLU A 145 -7.38 23.10 2.51
N THR A 146 -6.45 22.80 3.41
CA THR A 146 -5.06 22.44 3.05
C THR A 146 -5.00 21.21 2.13
N ALA A 147 -5.83 20.20 2.36
CA ALA A 147 -5.90 19.00 1.51
C ALA A 147 -6.30 19.32 0.06
N ILE A 148 -7.28 20.22 -0.12
CA ILE A 148 -7.73 20.67 -1.45
C ILE A 148 -6.60 21.45 -2.15
N GLU A 149 -5.90 22.33 -1.43
CA GLU A 149 -4.78 23.08 -2.00
C GLU A 149 -3.65 22.18 -2.50
N TYR A 150 -3.28 21.14 -1.74
CA TYR A 150 -2.33 20.13 -2.22
C TYR A 150 -2.84 19.45 -3.50
N GLY A 151 -4.13 19.11 -3.57
CA GLY A 151 -4.75 18.51 -4.75
C GLY A 151 -4.66 19.41 -5.99
N VAL A 152 -4.97 20.69 -5.85
CA VAL A 152 -4.89 21.68 -6.94
C VAL A 152 -3.44 21.81 -7.45
N ASN A 153 -2.47 21.89 -6.54
CA ASN A 153 -1.06 21.99 -6.89
C ASN A 153 -0.56 20.72 -7.62
N ALA A 154 -0.89 19.54 -7.11
CA ALA A 154 -0.53 18.27 -7.75
C ALA A 154 -1.15 18.12 -9.13
N LEU A 155 -2.39 18.58 -9.32
CA LEU A 155 -3.04 18.63 -10.64
C LEU A 155 -2.25 19.53 -11.60
N GLY A 156 -1.86 20.73 -11.16
CA GLY A 156 -1.02 21.64 -11.93
C GLY A 156 0.28 20.98 -12.39
N ILE A 157 0.99 20.31 -11.48
CA ILE A 157 2.21 19.56 -11.78
C ILE A 157 1.94 18.46 -12.82
N ALA A 158 0.86 17.69 -12.68
CA ALA A 158 0.52 16.62 -13.63
C ALA A 158 0.34 17.15 -15.07
N PHE A 159 -0.28 18.32 -15.26
CA PHE A 159 -0.45 18.92 -16.59
C PHE A 159 0.85 19.40 -17.24
N THR A 160 1.92 19.63 -16.45
CA THR A 160 3.23 19.98 -16.99
C THR A 160 3.97 18.79 -17.63
N THR A 161 3.55 17.55 -17.37
CA THR A 161 4.26 16.36 -17.89
C THR A 161 3.86 15.98 -19.32
N GLY A 162 2.71 16.48 -19.81
CA GLY A 162 2.14 16.03 -21.08
C GLY A 162 1.39 14.70 -21.00
N ASP A 163 1.51 13.95 -19.89
CA ASP A 163 0.84 12.65 -19.73
C ASP A 163 -0.69 12.76 -19.78
N PRO A 164 -1.35 13.76 -19.16
CA PRO A 164 -2.80 13.92 -19.29
C PRO A 164 -3.24 14.12 -20.74
N GLN A 165 -2.50 14.91 -21.51
CA GLN A 165 -2.79 15.22 -22.91
C GLN A 165 -2.71 13.96 -23.77
N GLU A 166 -1.64 13.19 -23.62
CA GLU A 166 -1.47 11.89 -24.29
C GLU A 166 -2.56 10.89 -23.88
N ALA A 167 -2.90 10.81 -22.59
CA ALA A 167 -3.97 9.93 -22.12
C ALA A 167 -5.33 10.28 -22.74
N MET A 168 -5.67 11.58 -22.80
CA MET A 168 -6.89 12.07 -23.45
C MET A 168 -6.88 11.77 -24.95
N GLN A 169 -5.76 11.98 -25.64
CA GLN A 169 -5.64 11.68 -27.06
C GLN A 169 -5.77 10.18 -27.34
N ALA A 170 -5.07 9.34 -26.58
CA ALA A 170 -5.14 7.88 -26.70
C ALA A 170 -6.56 7.34 -26.50
N PHE A 171 -7.31 7.93 -25.56
CA PHE A 171 -8.72 7.61 -25.34
C PHE A 171 -9.59 7.94 -26.56
N LEU A 172 -9.43 9.13 -27.15
CA LEU A 172 -10.13 9.52 -28.37
C LEU A 172 -9.80 8.61 -29.56
N GLU A 173 -8.53 8.19 -29.65
CA GLU A 173 -8.01 7.31 -30.71
C GLU A 173 -8.24 5.81 -30.43
N LYS A 174 -8.87 5.45 -29.30
CA LYS A 174 -9.13 4.06 -28.86
C LYS A 174 -7.87 3.18 -28.84
N ARG A 175 -6.74 3.75 -28.43
CA ARG A 175 -5.47 3.06 -28.24
C ARG A 175 -5.01 3.16 -26.79
N ALA A 176 -4.03 2.34 -26.41
CA ALA A 176 -3.37 2.50 -25.12
C ALA A 176 -2.54 3.80 -25.09
N PRO A 177 -2.51 4.54 -23.96
CA PRO A 177 -1.64 5.69 -23.80
C PRO A 177 -0.18 5.25 -23.74
N ARG A 178 0.71 6.10 -24.25
CA ARG A 178 2.16 5.90 -24.24
C ARG A 178 2.79 6.93 -23.31
N PHE A 179 3.11 6.51 -22.10
CA PHE A 179 3.76 7.41 -21.15
C PHE A 179 5.28 7.39 -21.33
N SER A 180 5.93 8.52 -21.11
CA SER A 180 7.37 8.74 -21.37
C SER A 180 8.32 7.70 -20.74
N TRP A 181 7.94 7.10 -19.61
CA TRP A 181 8.71 6.05 -18.94
C TRP A 181 8.68 4.68 -19.65
N GLN A 182 7.71 4.44 -20.53
CA GLN A 182 7.59 3.20 -21.29
C GLN A 182 8.57 3.12 -22.47
N GLU A 183 9.11 4.25 -22.92
CA GLU A 183 10.08 4.31 -24.03
C GLU A 183 11.53 4.04 -23.59
N GLN A 184 11.80 4.00 -22.28
CA GLN A 184 13.13 3.89 -21.69
C GLN A 184 13.42 2.52 -21.03
N SER A 185 12.51 1.55 -21.16
CA SER A 185 12.62 0.18 -20.57
C SER A 185 12.78 -0.88 -21.65
#